data_AF-A0A2V6TNT8-F1
#
_entry.id   AF-A0A2V6TNT8-F1
#
_cell.length_a   1.000
_cell.length_b   1.000
_cell.length_c   1.000
_cell.angle_alpha   90.00
_cell.angle_beta   90.00
_cell.angle_gamma   90.00
#
_symmetry.space_group_name_H-M   'P 1'
#
loop_
_entity.id
_entity.type
_entity.pdbx_description
1 polymer ?
#
loop_
_entity_poly.entity_id
_entity_poly.type
_entity_poly.pdbx_seq_one_letter_code
_entity_poly.pdbx_strand_id
1 'polypeptide(L)' 'MRRTPAKSFQCEVVSEMVSITLRRSTVIGGSGKLFVQCSELDCQYVGANEPPCPLTLDLFAAEIQERMEQRRDE' A
#
# COMPACT_ATOMS: atom_id res chain seq x y z
N MET A 1 -16.37 -10.18 -1.27
CA MET A 1 -15.28 -9.20 -1.43
C MET A 1 -14.26 -9.41 -0.31
N ARG A 2 -13.05 -9.89 -0.60
CA ARG A 2 -11.98 -9.96 0.41
C ARG A 2 -11.62 -8.51 0.78
N ARG A 3 -11.88 -8.09 2.02
CA ARG A 3 -11.46 -6.75 2.49
C ARG A 3 -9.93 -6.71 2.43
N THR A 4 -9.38 -5.68 1.82
CA THR A 4 -7.93 -5.44 1.87
C THR A 4 -7.56 -5.19 3.34
N PRO A 5 -6.57 -5.90 3.90
CA PRO A 5 -6.15 -5.67 5.27
C PRO A 5 -5.67 -4.22 5.42
N ALA A 6 -6.18 -3.55 6.46
CA ALA A 6 -5.78 -2.21 6.85
C ALA A 6 -4.92 -2.29 8.11
N LYS A 7 -3.84 -1.52 8.16
CA LYS A 7 -2.96 -1.38 9.32
C LYS A 7 -3.01 0.07 9.80
N SER A 8 -2.83 0.28 11.10
CA SER A 8 -2.61 1.63 11.64
C SER A 8 -1.12 1.95 11.59
N PHE A 9 -0.77 3.17 11.20
CA PHE A 9 0.61 3.60 11.03
C PHE A 9 0.79 5.03 11.54
N GLN A 10 1.83 5.27 12.33
CA GLN A 10 2.19 6.61 12.79
C GLN A 10 2.98 7.32 11.69
N CYS A 11 2.35 8.27 11.00
CA CYS A 11 3.04 9.07 9.99
C CYS A 11 3.83 10.20 10.67
N GLU A 12 5.15 10.18 10.60
CA GLU A 12 6.00 11.20 11.23
C GLU A 12 5.92 12.57 10.52
N VAL A 13 5.57 12.59 9.23
CA VAL A 13 5.48 13.83 8.43
C VAL A 13 4.36 14.76 8.96
N VAL A 14 3.22 14.18 9.29
CA VAL A 14 2.06 14.91 9.86
C VAL A 14 1.88 14.67 11.36
N SER A 15 2.70 13.78 11.95
CA SER A 15 2.60 13.34 13.35
C SER A 15 1.23 12.77 13.74
N GLU A 16 0.54 12.09 12.81
CA GLU A 16 -0.78 11.50 13.02
C GLU A 16 -0.83 9.98 12.77
N MET A 17 -1.77 9.32 13.45
CA MET A 17 -2.08 7.90 13.23
C MET A 17 -3.01 7.75 12.03
N VAL A 18 -2.49 7.22 10.94
CA VAL A 18 -3.20 7.03 9.68
C VAL A 18 -3.51 5.55 9.45
N SER A 19 -4.62 5.26 8.78
CA SER A 19 -4.87 3.92 8.26
C SER A 19 -4.18 3.73 6.91
N ILE A 20 -3.49 2.61 6.73
CA ILE A 20 -2.78 2.26 5.50
C ILE A 20 -3.29 0.93 4.93
N THR A 21 -3.33 0.81 3.61
CA THR A 21 -3.77 -0.41 2.92
C THR A 21 -2.90 -0.74 1.70
N LEU A 22 -2.66 -2.03 1.46
CA LEU A 22 -1.92 -2.49 0.27
C LEU A 22 -2.84 -2.57 -0.96
N ARG A 23 -2.67 -1.63 -1.88
CA ARG A 23 -3.41 -1.52 -3.15
C ARG A 23 -2.54 -1.88 -4.35
N ARG A 24 -3.19 -2.04 -5.50
CA ARG A 24 -2.56 -2.18 -6.80
C ARG A 24 -3.07 -1.06 -7.69
N SER A 25 -2.18 -0.37 -8.39
CA SER A 25 -2.60 0.64 -9.36
C SER A 25 -3.37 -0.05 -10.49
N THR A 26 -4.44 0.59 -10.95
CA THR A 26 -5.18 0.14 -12.13
C THR A 26 -4.61 0.86 -13.32
N VAL A 27 -3.79 0.19 -14.13
CA VAL A 27 -3.33 0.71 -15.42
C VAL A 27 -4.16 0.04 -16.50
N ILE A 28 -4.69 0.83 -17.43
CA ILE A 28 -5.43 0.31 -18.59
C ILE A 28 -4.44 -0.52 -19.42
N GLY A 29 -4.72 -1.82 -19.59
CA GLY A 29 -3.92 -2.73 -20.40
C GLY A 29 -2.71 -3.38 -19.72
N GLY A 30 -2.55 -3.26 -18.39
CA GLY A 30 -1.42 -3.88 -17.69
C GLY A 30 -1.69 -4.26 -16.23
N SER A 31 -0.82 -5.10 -15.66
CA SER A 31 -0.81 -5.41 -14.24
C SER A 31 -0.11 -4.28 -13.49
N GLY A 32 -0.89 -3.36 -12.90
CA GLY A 32 -0.29 -2.21 -12.21
C GLY A 32 0.53 -2.60 -10.99
N LYS A 33 1.33 -1.64 -10.53
CA LYS A 33 2.28 -1.82 -9.42
C LYS A 33 1.54 -1.82 -8.08
N LEU A 34 2.10 -2.52 -7.10
CA LEU A 34 1.61 -2.44 -5.73
C LEU A 34 2.07 -1.12 -5.10
N PHE A 35 1.23 -0.55 -4.26
CA PHE A 35 1.55 0.61 -3.45
C PHE A 35 0.76 0.57 -2.14
N VAL A 36 1.26 1.27 -1.13
CA VAL A 36 0.59 1.50 0.14
C VAL A 36 -0.22 2.79 0.03
N GLN A 37 -1.53 2.67 0.16
CA GLN A 37 -2.47 3.78 0.18
C GLN A 37 -2.60 4.30 1.61
N CYS A 38 -2.33 5.60 1.81
CA CYS A 38 -2.70 6.33 3.01
C CYS A 38 -4.20 6.65 3.00
N SER A 39 -4.82 6.75 4.18
CA SER A 39 -6.20 7.24 4.33
C SER A 39 -6.31 8.76 4.28
N GLU A 40 -5.21 9.47 4.53
CA GLU A 40 -5.14 10.93 4.40
C GLU A 40 -5.31 11.35 2.95
N LEU A 41 -6.33 12.18 2.70
CA LEU A 41 -6.71 12.64 1.36
C LEU A 41 -5.64 13.56 0.74
N ASP A 42 -4.98 14.34 1.59
CA ASP A 42 -3.95 15.32 1.19
C ASP A 42 -2.53 14.72 1.17
N CYS A 43 -2.40 13.39 1.25
CA CYS A 43 -1.11 12.72 1.15
C CYS A 43 -0.54 12.85 -0.28
N GLN A 44 0.36 13.81 -0.47
CA GLN A 44 0.98 14.12 -1.78
C GLN A 44 1.79 12.96 -2.38
N TYR A 45 2.14 11.95 -1.58
CA TYR A 45 2.95 10.80 -1.99
C TYR A 45 2.13 9.52 -2.15
N VAL A 46 0.81 9.58 -2.02
CA VAL A 46 -0.07 8.42 -2.20
C VAL A 46 0.07 7.87 -3.62
N GLY A 47 0.24 6.55 -3.77
CA GLY A 47 0.40 5.91 -5.08
C GLY A 47 1.86 5.81 -5.58
N ALA A 48 2.72 6.76 -5.22
CA ALA A 48 4.15 6.73 -5.55
C ALA A 48 4.97 6.08 -4.41
N ASN A 49 4.65 6.43 -3.16
CA ASN A 49 5.40 6.01 -1.96
C ASN A 49 6.90 6.36 -2.03
N GLU A 50 7.24 7.43 -2.75
CA GLU A 50 8.62 7.89 -2.87
C GLU A 50 9.00 8.79 -1.68
N PRO A 51 10.29 8.83 -1.30
CA PRO A 51 10.78 9.74 -0.27
C PRO A 51 10.38 11.19 -0.57
N PRO A 52 10.00 11.99 0.44
CA PRO A 52 10.11 11.78 1.89
C PRO A 52 8.96 10.98 2.54
N CYS A 53 8.12 10.28 1.78
CA CYS A 53 7.04 9.48 2.35
C CYS A 53 7.59 8.29 3.17
N PRO A 54 7.12 8.08 4.42
CA PRO A 54 7.54 6.93 5.22
C PRO A 54 6.83 5.63 4.82
N LEU A 55 5.83 5.69 3.94
CA LEU A 55 5.11 4.52 3.49
C LEU A 55 5.96 3.72 2.49
N THR A 56 6.13 2.43 2.76
CA THR A 56 6.87 1.49 1.90
C THR A 56 6.13 0.16 1.82
N LEU A 57 6.33 -0.57 0.72
CA LEU A 57 5.79 -1.92 0.53
C LEU A 57 6.25 -2.90 1.62
N ASP A 58 7.37 -2.63 2.28
CA ASP A 58 7.89 -3.45 3.38
C ASP A 58 6.90 -3.56 4.56
N LEU A 59 6.09 -2.52 4.79
CA LEU A 59 5.00 -2.52 5.78
C LEU A 59 3.95 -3.62 5.52
N PHE A 60 3.93 -4.18 4.31
CA PHE A 60 3.06 -5.27 3.88
C PHE A 60 3.84 -6.45 3.27
N ALA A 61 5.13 -6.63 3.59
CA ALA A 61 5.96 -7.67 3.00
C ALA A 61 5.33 -9.07 3.11
N ALA A 62 4.74 -9.41 4.25
CA ALA A 62 4.05 -10.68 4.47
C ALA A 62 2.81 -10.84 3.56
N GLU A 63 1.96 -9.81 3.45
CA GLU A 63 0.78 -9.86 2.58
C GLU A 63 1.14 -9.85 1.09
N ILE A 64 2.25 -9.22 0.72
CA ILE A 64 2.78 -9.26 -0.65
C ILE A 64 3.22 -10.69 -0.96
N GLN A 65 3.99 -11.31 -0.06
CA GLN A 65 4.47 -12.68 -0.22
C GLN A 65 3.30 -13.65 -0.37
N GLU A 66 2.30 -13.59 0.52
CA GLU A 66 1.10 -14.43 0.45
C GLU A 66 0.37 -14.27 -0.91
N ARG A 67 0.24 -13.03 -1.42
CA ARG A 67 -0.37 -12.78 -2.74
C ARG A 67 0.48 -13.29 -3.90
N MET A 68 1.80 -13.31 -3.78
CA MET A 68 2.69 -13.85 -4.82
C MET A 68 2.65 -15.37 -4.84
N GLU A 69 2.59 -16.01 -3.67
CA GLU A 69 2.42 -17.47 -3.53
C GLU A 69 1.09 -17.92 -4.13
N GLN A 70 -0.03 -17.26 -3.77
CA GLN A 70 -1.35 -17.57 -4.34
C GLN A 70 -1.42 -17.49 -5.86
N ARG A 71 -0.58 -16.66 -6.50
CA ARG A 71 -0.52 -16.55 -7.97
C ARG A 71 0.45 -17.50 -8.66
N ARG A 72 1.34 -18.16 -7.91
CA ARG A 72 2.24 -19.17 -8.45
C ARG A 72 1.58 -20.54 -8.50
N ASP A 73 0.59 -20.76 -7.65
CA ASP A 73 -0.22 -21.99 -7.56
C ASP A 73 -1.50 -21.94 -8.43
N GLU A 74 -1.77 -20.83 -9.14
CA GLU A 74 -2.87 -20.66 -10.11
C GLU A 74 -2.33 -20.74 -11.56
#